data_AF-A0A2I0A0K9-F1
#
_entry.id   AF-A0A2I0A0K9-F1
#
_cell.length_a   1.000
_cell.length_b   1.000
_cell.length_c   1.000
_cell.angle_alpha   90.00
_cell.angle_beta   90.00
_cell.angle_gamma   90.00
#
_symmetry.space_group_name_H-M   'P 1'
#
loop_
_entity.id
_entity.type
_entity.pdbx_description
1 polymer ?
#
loop_
_entity_poly.entity_id
_entity_poly.type
_entity_poly.pdbx_seq_one_letter_code
_entity_poly.pdbx_strand_id
1 'polypeptide(L)'
;MEVGPEKVVQIITDNAPVCKAAGALIEEQFPHIFWTPCVVHILNLALKNICSAKHVEDNEITYEECHWISEVANDTVFIKNFIMNHATRLSMFNEHVKLKMLAIADTRFASVIVMLKRFKKIKQGLVSMIVCDKWSLYREDDVERARFIKEKILDDIWWDKVNYIFDFTEPIYDMLRATDIDVSCLHLIYDM
;
A
#
# COMPACT_ATOMS: atom_id res chain seq x y z
N MET A 1 6.36 40.85 6.19
CA MET A 1 6.20 40.69 7.65
C MET A 1 6.92 39.41 8.01
N GLU A 2 7.98 39.51 8.81
CA GLU A 2 8.77 38.33 9.19
C GLU A 2 8.09 37.63 10.37
N VAL A 3 7.99 36.30 10.31
CA VAL A 3 7.47 35.47 11.40
C VAL A 3 8.68 35.01 12.21
N GLY A 4 8.89 35.60 13.38
CA GLY A 4 9.95 35.19 14.30
C GLY A 4 9.55 33.98 15.15
N PRO A 5 10.52 33.34 15.83
CA PRO A 5 10.29 32.14 16.65
C PRO A 5 9.29 32.38 17.79
N GLU A 6 9.13 33.61 18.27
CA GLU A 6 8.15 34.00 19.27
C GLU A 6 6.68 33.84 18.83
N LYS A 7 6.44 33.68 17.52
CA LYS A 7 5.11 33.46 16.94
C LYS A 7 4.86 32.00 16.54
N VAL A 8 5.84 31.12 16.77
CA VAL A 8 5.73 29.69 16.50
C VAL A 8 5.36 28.99 17.80
N VAL A 9 4.39 28.07 17.72
CA VAL A 9 3.93 27.27 18.87
C VAL A 9 4.27 25.79 18.73
N GLN A 10 4.31 25.29 17.49
CA GLN A 10 4.51 23.87 17.22
C GLN A 10 5.27 23.68 15.91
N ILE A 11 6.11 22.66 15.88
CA ILE A 11 6.75 22.17 14.67
C ILE A 11 6.36 20.72 14.45
N ILE A 12 5.90 20.43 13.22
CA ILE A 12 5.50 19.09 12.80
C ILE A 12 6.43 18.66 11.67
N THR A 13 7.19 17.59 11.87
CA THR A 13 8.07 17.02 10.84
C THR A 13 7.99 15.50 10.84
N ASP A 14 8.64 14.85 9.87
CA ASP A 14 8.69 13.39 9.78
C ASP A 14 9.28 12.75 11.04
N ASN A 15 8.98 11.46 11.25
CA ASN A 15 9.44 10.70 12.41
C ASN A 15 10.90 10.19 12.28
N ALA A 16 11.64 10.66 11.27
CA ALA A 16 13.01 10.25 11.01
C ALA A 16 13.95 10.66 12.18
N PRO A 17 15.03 9.90 12.47
CA PRO A 17 15.95 10.23 13.56
C PRO A 17 16.52 11.65 13.49
N VAL A 18 16.79 12.15 12.28
CA VAL A 18 17.30 13.51 12.05
C VAL A 18 16.26 14.58 12.42
N CYS A 19 14.99 14.32 12.13
CA CYS A 19 13.89 15.21 12.46
C CYS A 19 13.61 15.22 13.97
N LYS A 20 13.71 14.06 14.63
CA LYS A 20 13.64 13.95 16.10
C LYS A 20 14.75 14.74 16.78
N ALA A 21 16.00 14.58 16.31
CA ALA A 21 17.14 15.31 16.86
C ALA A 21 16.98 16.82 16.66
N ALA A 22 16.54 17.26 15.48
CA ALA A 22 16.25 18.67 15.23
C ALA A 22 15.11 19.21 16.10
N GLY A 23 14.03 18.43 16.28
CA GLY A 23 12.92 18.77 17.18
C GLY A 23 13.40 18.99 18.62
N ALA A 24 14.22 18.07 19.15
CA ALA A 24 14.79 18.18 20.48
C ALA A 24 15.68 19.42 20.67
N LEU A 25 16.51 19.75 19.66
CA LEU A 25 17.33 20.97 19.68
C LEU A 25 16.46 22.24 19.70
N ILE A 26 15.34 22.23 18.99
CA ILE A 26 14.41 23.37 18.97
C ILE A 26 13.69 23.50 20.31
N GLU A 27 13.24 22.40 20.92
CA GLU A 27 12.61 22.41 22.25
C GLU A 27 13.58 22.90 23.34
N GLU A 28 14.88 22.56 23.22
CA GLU A 28 15.93 23.07 24.12
C GLU A 28 16.17 24.59 23.91
N GLN A 29 16.26 25.04 22.66
CA GLN A 29 16.54 26.44 22.34
C GLN A 29 15.34 27.37 22.58
N PHE A 30 14.13 26.86 22.35
CA PHE A 30 12.87 27.61 22.40
C PHE A 30 11.82 26.84 23.22
N PRO A 31 11.82 26.95 24.56
CA PRO A 31 10.98 26.13 25.43
C PRO A 31 9.46 26.28 25.23
N HIS A 32 9.00 27.30 24.50
CA HIS A 32 7.59 27.52 24.15
C HIS A 32 7.16 26.81 22.85
N ILE A 33 8.11 26.30 22.07
CA ILE A 33 7.86 25.56 20.82
C ILE A 33 7.99 24.07 21.15
N PHE A 34 6.94 23.30 20.88
CA PHE A 34 6.99 21.85 21.02
C PHE A 34 7.06 21.16 19.65
N TRP A 35 7.72 20.00 19.60
CA TRP A 35 7.83 19.18 18.41
C TRP A 35 6.89 17.98 18.48
N THR A 36 6.23 17.67 17.36
CA THR A 36 5.44 16.45 17.23
C THR A 36 5.71 15.76 15.90
N PRO A 37 5.76 14.42 15.86
CA PRO A 37 5.91 13.69 14.62
C PRO A 37 4.66 13.82 13.73
N CYS A 38 4.87 13.81 12.41
CA CYS A 38 3.81 13.86 11.42
C CYS A 38 2.91 12.61 11.48
N VAL A 39 1.62 12.81 11.72
CA VAL A 39 0.62 11.74 11.80
C VAL A 39 0.51 10.97 10.49
N VAL A 40 0.52 11.66 9.33
CA VAL A 40 0.51 11.01 8.01
C VAL A 40 1.68 10.04 7.88
N HIS A 41 2.87 10.49 8.28
CA HIS A 41 4.07 9.67 8.23
C HIS A 41 3.97 8.44 9.15
N ILE A 42 3.48 8.63 10.38
CA ILE A 42 3.30 7.54 11.35
C ILE A 42 2.29 6.50 10.84
N LEU A 43 1.11 6.94 10.39
CA LEU A 43 0.07 6.05 9.87
C LEU A 43 0.56 5.26 8.66
N ASN A 44 1.34 5.89 7.78
CA ASN A 44 1.93 5.18 6.66
C ASN A 44 2.97 4.14 7.10
N LEU A 45 3.81 4.44 8.09
CA LEU A 45 4.75 3.46 8.64
C LEU A 45 4.01 2.26 9.26
N ALA A 46 2.93 2.52 10.03
CA ALA A 46 2.09 1.48 10.60
C ALA A 46 1.48 0.60 9.50
N LEU A 47 0.89 1.21 8.47
CA LEU A 47 0.29 0.49 7.35
C LEU A 47 1.33 -0.31 6.55
N LYS A 48 2.55 0.22 6.39
CA LYS A 48 3.66 -0.49 5.74
C LYS A 48 4.09 -1.70 6.57
N ASN A 49 4.11 -1.59 7.89
CA ASN A 49 4.46 -2.70 8.78
C ASN A 49 3.40 -3.81 8.72
N ILE A 50 2.11 -3.44 8.66
CA ILE A 50 0.99 -4.37 8.47
C ILE A 50 1.10 -5.06 7.10
N CYS A 51 1.30 -4.31 6.02
CA CYS A 51 1.24 -4.85 4.65
C CYS A 51 2.52 -5.58 4.21
N SER A 52 3.62 -5.44 4.96
CA SER A 52 4.93 -6.00 4.64
C SER A 52 5.66 -6.42 5.92
N ALA A 53 4.96 -7.15 6.79
CA ALA A 53 5.49 -7.55 8.08
C ALA A 53 6.78 -8.38 7.92
N LYS A 54 7.83 -8.00 8.66
CA LYS A 54 9.13 -8.70 8.64
C LYS A 54 9.26 -9.58 9.87
N HIS A 55 9.86 -10.75 9.68
CA HIS A 55 10.19 -11.68 10.76
C HIS A 55 11.48 -11.23 11.46
N VAL A 56 11.32 -10.34 12.44
CA VAL A 56 12.39 -9.82 13.31
C VAL A 56 11.86 -9.78 14.74
N GLU A 57 12.75 -9.84 15.73
CA GLU A 57 12.40 -9.93 17.16
C GLU A 57 11.41 -8.84 17.59
N ASP A 58 11.67 -7.57 17.24
CA ASP A 58 10.80 -6.44 17.59
C ASP A 58 9.46 -6.38 16.80
N ASN A 59 9.19 -7.34 15.91
CA ASN A 59 8.02 -7.34 15.03
C ASN A 59 7.32 -8.70 14.94
N GLU A 60 7.61 -9.63 15.85
CA GLU A 60 7.09 -11.00 15.84
C GLU A 60 5.55 -11.04 15.82
N ILE A 61 4.90 -10.29 16.71
CA ILE A 61 3.42 -10.22 16.79
C ILE A 61 2.81 -9.75 15.46
N THR A 62 3.31 -8.65 14.88
CA THR A 62 2.79 -8.16 13.60
C THR A 62 3.03 -9.17 12.48
N TYR A 63 4.16 -9.87 12.51
CA TYR A 63 4.45 -10.92 11.54
C TYR A 63 3.45 -12.06 11.64
N GLU A 64 3.22 -12.61 12.83
CA GLU A 64 2.25 -13.69 13.05
C GLU A 64 0.84 -13.31 12.58
N GLU A 65 0.39 -12.10 12.90
CA GLU A 65 -0.98 -11.65 12.60
C GLU A 65 -1.17 -11.15 11.16
N CYS A 66 -0.14 -10.55 10.53
CA CYS A 66 -0.28 -9.82 9.27
C CYS A 66 0.57 -10.36 8.11
N HIS A 67 1.46 -11.35 8.31
CA HIS A 67 2.31 -11.87 7.22
C HIS A 67 1.51 -12.32 5.99
N TRP A 68 0.32 -12.91 6.20
CA TRP A 68 -0.57 -13.34 5.12
C TRP A 68 -0.97 -12.21 4.16
N ILE A 69 -1.00 -10.94 4.61
CA ILE A 69 -1.25 -9.77 3.77
C ILE A 69 -0.11 -9.60 2.76
N SER A 70 1.11 -9.83 3.22
CA SER A 70 2.32 -9.77 2.38
C SER A 70 2.31 -10.88 1.34
N GLU A 71 1.81 -12.07 1.68
CA GLU A 71 1.62 -13.17 0.72
C GLU A 71 0.62 -12.80 -0.38
N VAL A 72 -0.53 -12.22 -0.02
CA VAL A 72 -1.53 -11.75 -0.99
C VAL A 72 -0.96 -10.64 -1.90
N ALA A 73 -0.17 -9.73 -1.33
CA ALA A 73 0.52 -8.68 -2.09
C ALA A 73 1.55 -9.29 -3.07
N ASN A 74 2.34 -10.27 -2.63
CA ASN A 74 3.33 -10.96 -3.44
C ASN A 74 2.68 -11.76 -4.58
N ASP A 75 1.57 -12.47 -4.30
CA ASP A 75 0.76 -13.15 -5.32
C ASP A 75 0.31 -12.15 -6.40
N THR A 76 -0.15 -10.97 -6.00
CA THR A 76 -0.59 -9.91 -6.92
C THR A 76 0.56 -9.38 -7.78
N VAL A 77 1.73 -9.13 -7.18
CA VAL A 77 2.94 -8.70 -7.90
C VAL A 77 3.40 -9.77 -8.88
N PHE A 78 3.36 -11.04 -8.47
CA PHE A 78 3.71 -12.16 -9.31
C PHE A 78 2.79 -12.27 -10.53
N ILE A 79 1.47 -12.23 -10.34
CA ILE A 79 0.48 -12.24 -11.43
C ILE A 79 0.74 -11.08 -12.40
N LYS A 80 0.93 -9.87 -11.87
CA LYS A 80 1.24 -8.70 -12.68
C LYS A 80 2.49 -8.93 -13.52
N ASN A 81 3.61 -9.31 -12.90
CA ASN A 81 4.88 -9.48 -13.60
C ASN A 81 4.78 -10.58 -14.66
N PHE A 82 4.08 -11.67 -14.36
CA PHE A 82 3.82 -12.74 -15.31
C PHE A 82 3.09 -12.23 -16.56
N ILE A 83 2.10 -11.34 -16.41
CA ILE A 83 1.33 -10.80 -17.54
C ILE A 83 2.14 -9.72 -18.29
N MET A 84 2.73 -8.78 -17.55
CA MET A 84 3.31 -7.56 -18.13
C MET A 84 4.66 -7.79 -18.81
N ASN A 85 5.44 -8.79 -18.37
CA ASN A 85 6.80 -9.02 -18.88
C ASN A 85 6.83 -9.79 -20.22
N HIS A 86 5.69 -10.28 -20.71
CA HIS A 86 5.61 -11.01 -21.96
C HIS A 86 4.64 -10.32 -22.93
N ALA A 87 5.13 -9.85 -24.07
CA ALA A 87 4.38 -9.03 -25.02
C ALA A 87 3.04 -9.67 -25.42
N THR A 88 3.01 -10.99 -25.61
CA THR A 88 1.81 -11.70 -26.00
C THR A 88 0.77 -11.81 -24.89
N ARG A 89 1.20 -11.98 -23.63
CA ARG A 89 0.29 -12.02 -22.47
C ARG A 89 -0.26 -10.63 -22.18
N LEU A 90 0.57 -9.61 -22.36
CA LEU A 90 0.17 -8.21 -22.30
C LEU A 90 -0.87 -7.87 -23.39
N SER A 91 -0.67 -8.35 -24.62
CA SER A 91 -1.64 -8.16 -25.70
C SER A 91 -3.00 -8.76 -25.32
N MET A 92 -3.01 -10.02 -24.86
CA MET A 92 -4.23 -10.68 -24.42
C MET A 92 -4.88 -9.97 -23.23
N PHE A 93 -4.09 -9.52 -22.26
CA PHE A 93 -4.58 -8.72 -21.14
C PHE A 93 -5.30 -7.45 -21.64
N ASN A 94 -4.73 -6.73 -22.60
CA ASN A 94 -5.33 -5.51 -23.15
C ASN A 94 -6.62 -5.77 -23.95
N GLU A 95 -6.82 -6.99 -24.47
CA GLU A 95 -8.09 -7.39 -25.11
C GLU A 95 -9.25 -7.48 -24.09
N HIS A 96 -8.96 -7.88 -22.85
CA HIS A 96 -9.96 -8.11 -21.81
C HIS A 96 -10.02 -7.02 -20.74
N VAL A 97 -8.96 -6.23 -20.57
CA VAL A 97 -8.81 -5.25 -19.49
C VAL A 97 -8.41 -3.89 -20.06
N LYS A 98 -9.31 -2.90 -19.94
CA LYS A 98 -9.05 -1.51 -20.39
C LYS A 98 -8.15 -0.72 -19.43
N LEU A 99 -8.09 -1.15 -18.17
CA LEU A 99 -7.35 -0.46 -17.12
C LEU A 99 -5.96 -1.10 -16.93
N LYS A 100 -4.90 -0.29 -17.05
CA LYS A 100 -3.54 -0.75 -16.74
C LYS A 100 -3.39 -1.14 -15.27
N MET A 101 -2.63 -2.20 -14.98
CA MET A 101 -2.16 -2.47 -13.63
C MET A 101 -1.22 -1.36 -13.15
N LEU A 102 -1.23 -1.07 -11.85
CA LEU A 102 -0.34 -0.06 -11.29
C LEU A 102 1.03 -0.64 -10.95
N ALA A 103 2.07 0.15 -11.15
CA ALA A 103 3.36 -0.07 -10.51
C ALA A 103 3.37 0.62 -9.15
N ILE A 104 3.71 -0.14 -8.11
CA ILE A 104 4.01 0.42 -6.81
C ILE A 104 5.29 1.24 -6.96
N ALA A 105 5.24 2.51 -6.58
CA ALA A 105 6.44 3.24 -6.20
C ALA A 105 6.57 3.11 -4.69
N ASP A 106 7.74 2.71 -4.19
CA ASP A 106 8.01 2.53 -2.75
C ASP A 106 7.79 3.80 -1.92
N THR A 107 7.74 4.96 -2.59
CA THR A 107 7.66 6.29 -1.99
C THR A 107 6.23 6.80 -1.78
N ARG A 108 5.19 6.09 -2.25
CA ARG A 108 3.80 6.56 -2.12
C ARG A 108 3.09 5.86 -0.96
N PHE A 109 2.37 6.64 -0.16
CA PHE A 109 1.60 6.13 0.97
C PHE A 109 0.62 5.04 0.56
N ALA A 110 0.43 4.04 1.44
CA ALA A 110 -0.52 2.96 1.25
C ALA A 110 -0.39 2.20 -0.09
N SER A 111 0.83 2.06 -0.62
CA SER A 111 1.07 1.55 -1.97
C SER A 111 0.50 0.15 -2.24
N VAL A 112 0.62 -0.77 -1.27
CA VAL A 112 0.04 -2.13 -1.35
C VAL A 112 -1.47 -2.06 -1.47
N ILE A 113 -2.14 -1.26 -0.62
CA ILE A 113 -3.60 -1.10 -0.64
C ILE A 113 -4.07 -0.51 -1.97
N VAL A 114 -3.37 0.51 -2.49
CA VAL A 114 -3.69 1.12 -3.79
C VAL A 114 -3.52 0.11 -4.93
N MET A 115 -2.46 -0.72 -4.90
CA MET A 115 -2.25 -1.79 -5.87
C MET A 115 -3.38 -2.82 -5.82
N LEU A 116 -3.72 -3.31 -4.63
CA LEU A 116 -4.79 -4.29 -4.45
C LEU A 116 -6.15 -3.71 -4.86
N LYS A 117 -6.46 -2.46 -4.52
CA LYS A 117 -7.68 -1.75 -4.97
C LYS A 117 -7.74 -1.71 -6.50
N ARG A 118 -6.61 -1.45 -7.18
CA ARG A 118 -6.54 -1.50 -8.65
C ARG A 118 -6.76 -2.93 -9.17
N PHE A 119 -6.14 -3.92 -8.53
CA PHE A 119 -6.23 -5.32 -8.92
C PHE A 119 -7.67 -5.83 -8.81
N LYS A 120 -8.39 -5.52 -7.73
CA LYS A 120 -9.83 -5.83 -7.57
C LYS A 120 -10.67 -5.22 -8.69
N LYS A 121 -10.41 -3.96 -9.09
CA LYS A 121 -11.15 -3.29 -10.18
C LYS A 121 -11.04 -4.01 -11.53
N ILE A 122 -10.00 -4.81 -11.74
CA ILE A 122 -9.77 -5.55 -12.98
C ILE A 122 -10.07 -7.06 -12.86
N LYS A 123 -10.58 -7.53 -11.70
CA LYS A 123 -10.90 -8.95 -11.44
C LYS A 123 -11.66 -9.59 -12.59
N GLN A 124 -12.76 -8.99 -13.03
CA GLN A 124 -13.61 -9.57 -14.09
C GLN A 124 -12.89 -9.74 -15.43
N GLY A 125 -12.04 -8.78 -15.80
CA GLY A 125 -11.27 -8.88 -17.04
C GLY A 125 -10.14 -9.91 -16.93
N LEU A 126 -9.53 -10.07 -15.75
CA LEU A 126 -8.57 -11.16 -15.48
C LEU A 126 -9.23 -12.54 -15.55
N VAL A 127 -10.41 -12.71 -14.95
CA VAL A 127 -11.19 -13.96 -15.06
C VAL A 127 -11.51 -14.26 -16.52
N SER A 128 -11.99 -13.26 -17.27
CA SER A 128 -12.33 -13.42 -18.70
C SER A 128 -11.10 -13.82 -19.53
N MET A 129 -9.94 -13.24 -19.26
CA MET A 129 -8.68 -13.57 -19.91
C MET A 129 -8.27 -15.03 -19.65
N ILE A 130 -8.40 -15.52 -18.41
CA ILE A 130 -7.94 -16.87 -18.02
C ILE A 130 -8.85 -18.00 -18.51
N VAL A 131 -10.13 -17.70 -18.72
CA VAL A 131 -11.11 -18.65 -19.24
C VAL A 131 -11.10 -18.68 -20.79
N CYS A 132 -10.49 -17.69 -21.44
CA CYS A 132 -10.39 -17.63 -22.90
C CYS A 132 -9.53 -18.76 -23.47
N ASP A 133 -9.94 -19.33 -24.61
CA ASP A 133 -9.21 -20.42 -25.29
C ASP A 133 -7.76 -20.03 -25.62
N LYS A 134 -7.52 -18.75 -25.91
CA LYS A 134 -6.18 -18.22 -26.16
C LYS A 134 -5.24 -18.47 -24.98
N TRP A 135 -5.72 -18.40 -23.73
CA TRP A 135 -4.90 -18.65 -22.54
C TRP A 135 -4.35 -20.08 -22.51
N SER A 136 -5.17 -21.06 -22.93
CA SER A 136 -4.77 -22.47 -22.99
C SER A 136 -3.63 -22.72 -23.97
N LEU A 137 -3.58 -21.98 -25.08
CA LEU A 137 -2.53 -22.08 -26.11
C LEU A 137 -1.17 -21.54 -25.63
N TYR A 138 -1.14 -20.56 -24.72
CA TYR A 138 0.11 -19.98 -24.20
C TYR A 138 0.63 -20.66 -22.93
N ARG A 139 -0.15 -21.56 -22.33
CA ARG A 139 0.26 -22.25 -21.10
C ARG A 139 1.50 -23.12 -21.30
N GLU A 140 1.82 -23.51 -22.54
CA GLU A 140 2.89 -24.48 -22.86
C GLU A 140 4.29 -24.00 -22.47
N ASP A 141 4.55 -22.69 -22.44
CA ASP A 141 5.89 -22.14 -22.12
C ASP A 141 6.20 -22.11 -20.61
N ASP A 142 5.19 -22.05 -19.74
CA ASP A 142 5.36 -21.95 -18.28
C ASP A 142 4.11 -22.46 -17.52
N VAL A 143 3.86 -23.77 -17.67
CA VAL A 143 2.62 -24.47 -17.28
C VAL A 143 2.31 -24.33 -15.79
N GLU A 144 3.33 -24.37 -14.93
CA GLU A 144 3.18 -24.32 -13.48
C GLU A 144 2.76 -22.95 -12.99
N ARG A 145 3.42 -21.88 -13.46
CA ARG A 145 3.07 -20.52 -13.08
C ARG A 145 1.70 -20.13 -13.62
N ALA A 146 1.39 -20.51 -14.87
CA ALA A 146 0.07 -20.29 -15.45
C ALA A 146 -1.05 -21.01 -14.68
N ARG A 147 -0.78 -22.23 -14.16
CA ARG A 147 -1.72 -22.95 -13.29
C ARG A 147 -1.95 -22.20 -11.98
N PHE A 148 -0.87 -21.82 -11.30
CA PHE A 148 -0.95 -21.06 -10.04
C PHE A 148 -1.79 -19.78 -10.21
N ILE A 149 -1.55 -19.01 -11.28
CA ILE A 149 -2.29 -17.79 -11.57
C ILE A 149 -3.78 -18.07 -11.82
N LYS A 150 -4.09 -19.13 -12.56
CA LYS A 150 -5.46 -19.57 -12.82
C LYS A 150 -6.18 -19.95 -11.53
N GLU A 151 -5.52 -20.73 -10.67
CA GLU A 151 -6.07 -21.12 -9.37
C GLU A 151 -6.35 -19.88 -8.51
N LYS A 152 -5.39 -18.97 -8.36
CA LYS A 152 -5.55 -17.75 -7.54
C LYS A 152 -6.66 -16.82 -8.05
N ILE A 153 -6.75 -16.59 -9.36
CA ILE A 153 -7.76 -15.65 -9.90
C ILE A 153 -9.18 -16.22 -9.84
N LEU A 154 -9.32 -17.55 -9.87
CA LEU A 154 -10.62 -18.22 -9.74
C LEU A 154 -10.96 -18.60 -8.28
N ASP A 155 -10.06 -18.36 -7.33
CA ASP A 155 -10.25 -18.66 -5.91
C ASP A 155 -11.01 -17.53 -5.21
N ASP A 156 -12.29 -17.76 -4.92
CA ASP A 156 -13.13 -16.80 -4.21
C ASP A 156 -12.68 -16.56 -2.77
N ILE A 157 -12.11 -17.56 -2.08
CA ILE A 157 -11.57 -17.40 -0.72
C ILE A 157 -10.38 -16.46 -0.74
N TRP A 158 -9.51 -16.56 -1.75
CA TRP A 158 -8.40 -15.63 -1.93
C TRP A 158 -8.91 -14.20 -2.18
N TRP A 159 -9.97 -14.03 -2.98
CA TRP A 159 -10.59 -12.71 -3.16
C TRP A 159 -11.26 -12.17 -1.89
N ASP A 160 -11.81 -13.03 -1.05
CA ASP A 160 -12.35 -12.63 0.25
C ASP A 160 -11.24 -12.16 1.19
N LYS A 161 -10.05 -12.78 1.17
CA LYS A 161 -8.87 -12.24 1.85
C LYS A 161 -8.51 -10.84 1.35
N VAL A 162 -8.52 -10.61 0.03
CA VAL A 162 -8.27 -9.29 -0.56
C VAL A 162 -9.31 -8.27 -0.09
N ASN A 163 -10.58 -8.66 0.02
CA ASN A 163 -11.64 -7.79 0.55
C ASN A 163 -11.41 -7.46 2.02
N TYR A 164 -11.10 -8.47 2.82
CA TYR A 164 -10.81 -8.30 4.24
C TYR A 164 -9.61 -7.38 4.48
N ILE A 165 -8.57 -7.41 3.64
CA ILE A 165 -7.46 -6.43 3.70
C ILE A 165 -7.99 -4.99 3.59
N PHE A 166 -8.97 -4.74 2.71
CA PHE A 166 -9.55 -3.40 2.60
C PHE A 166 -10.32 -3.02 3.84
N ASP A 167 -11.21 -3.87 4.32
CA ASP A 167 -12.04 -3.59 5.49
C ASP A 167 -11.15 -3.38 6.74
N PHE A 168 -10.13 -4.22 6.90
CA PHE A 168 -9.17 -4.14 8.00
C PHE A 168 -8.32 -2.86 7.97
N THR A 169 -7.91 -2.41 6.79
CA THR A 169 -7.03 -1.23 6.63
C THR A 169 -7.78 0.07 6.37
N GLU A 170 -9.10 0.02 6.22
CA GLU A 170 -9.94 1.18 5.87
C GLU A 170 -9.78 2.35 6.85
N PRO A 171 -9.82 2.18 8.19
CA PRO A 171 -9.69 3.30 9.11
C PRO A 171 -8.35 4.05 8.95
N ILE A 172 -7.25 3.31 8.82
CA ILE A 172 -5.91 3.88 8.64
C ILE A 172 -5.80 4.56 7.26
N TYR A 173 -6.34 3.90 6.23
CA TYR A 173 -6.32 4.41 4.86
C TYR A 173 -7.13 5.70 4.72
N ASP A 174 -8.31 5.78 5.32
CA ASP A 174 -9.18 6.94 5.25
C ASP A 174 -8.59 8.12 6.02
N MET A 175 -8.00 7.86 7.19
CA MET A 175 -7.26 8.89 7.93
C MET A 175 -6.07 9.42 7.12
N LEU A 176 -5.29 8.56 6.47
CA LEU A 176 -4.23 8.97 5.55
C LEU A 176 -4.77 9.85 4.41
N ARG A 177 -5.91 9.48 3.81
CA ARG A 177 -6.51 10.25 2.71
C ARG A 177 -7.08 11.60 3.16
N ALA A 178 -7.59 11.69 4.39
CA ALA A 178 -8.12 12.92 4.96
C ALA A 178 -7.02 13.88 5.43
N THR A 179 -5.84 13.36 5.77
CA THR A 179 -4.71 14.15 6.30
C THR A 179 -3.66 14.49 5.24
N ASP A 180 -3.57 13.72 4.15
CA ASP A 180 -2.69 13.97 3.00
C ASP A 180 -3.31 14.95 1.99
N ILE A 181 -3.71 16.13 2.48
CA ILE A 181 -4.28 17.23 1.69
C ILE A 181 -3.61 18.55 2.05
N ASP A 182 -3.50 19.46 1.08
CA ASP A 182 -2.85 20.78 1.25
C ASP A 182 -3.76 21.80 1.96
N VAL A 183 -4.35 21.39 3.10
CA VAL A 183 -5.19 22.22 3.97
C VAL A 183 -4.93 21.88 5.44
N SER A 184 -5.21 22.84 6.33
CA SER A 184 -5.06 22.63 7.78
C SER A 184 -6.10 21.63 8.31
N CYS A 185 -5.66 20.41 8.55
CA CYS A 185 -6.49 19.30 9.04
C CYS A 185 -6.11 18.84 10.45
N LEU A 186 -5.16 19.49 11.13
CA LEU A 186 -4.65 19.08 12.44
C LEU A 186 -5.75 18.92 13.49
N HIS A 187 -6.73 19.82 13.49
CA HIS A 187 -7.87 19.78 14.42
C HIS A 187 -8.76 18.55 14.23
N LEU A 188 -8.88 18.04 12.99
CA LEU A 188 -9.72 16.89 12.65
C LEU A 188 -9.12 15.56 13.11
N ILE A 189 -7.79 15.50 13.33
CA ILE A 189 -7.09 14.28 13.72
C ILE A 189 -7.65 13.68 15.02
N TYR A 190 -8.15 14.52 15.93
CA TYR A 190 -8.70 14.09 17.21
C TYR A 190 -10.19 13.71 17.15
N ASP A 191 -10.87 14.04 16.06
CA ASP A 191 -12.32 13.84 15.87
C ASP A 191 -12.64 12.67 14.92
N MET A 192 -11.62 12.11 14.26
CA MET A 192 -11.71 10.97 13.32
C MET A 192 -11.53 9.62 14.01
#